data_AF-A0A2N1A8G8-F1
#
_entry.id   AF-A0A2N1A8G8-F1
#
_cell.length_a   1.000
_cell.length_b   1.000
_cell.length_c   1.000
_cell.angle_alpha   90.00
_cell.angle_beta   90.00
_cell.angle_gamma   90.00
#
_symmetry.space_group_name_H-M   'P 1'
#
loop_
_entity.id
_entity.type
_entity.pdbx_description
1 polymer ?
#
loop_
_entity_poly.entity_id
_entity_poly.type
_entity_poly.pdbx_seq_one_letter_code
_entity_poly.pdbx_strand_id
1 'polypeptide(L)'
;SVFERIHNKSNDTEKKNEVENMRLVKFIGAEHQHQPQGIHFTFIDYLELVDWTGRLIREGKRGAISSQSPTLLTSLGLNNDT
;
A
#
# COMPACT_ATOMS: atom_id res chain seq x y z
N SER A 1 44.41 -11.77 28.54
CA SER A 1 44.81 -12.98 29.32
C SER A 1 43.90 -14.17 28.98
N VAL A 2 44.30 -15.43 29.22
CA VAL A 2 43.36 -16.59 29.17
C VAL A 2 42.15 -16.34 30.10
N PHE A 3 42.40 -15.64 31.21
CA PHE A 3 41.37 -15.18 32.15
C PHE A 3 40.35 -14.21 31.51
N GLU A 4 40.75 -13.46 30.49
CA GLU A 4 39.93 -12.47 29.79
C GLU A 4 39.07 -13.10 28.67
N ARG A 5 39.52 -14.25 28.12
CA ARG A 5 38.76 -15.01 27.13
C ARG A 5 37.56 -15.76 27.73
N ILE A 6 37.63 -16.14 29.01
CA ILE A 6 36.57 -16.93 29.67
C ILE A 6 35.42 -16.02 30.16
N HIS A 7 35.69 -14.74 30.40
CA HIS A 7 34.71 -13.79 30.96
C HIS A 7 34.03 -12.86 29.96
N ASN A 8 34.36 -12.89 28.66
CA ASN A 8 33.56 -12.21 27.64
C ASN A 8 32.37 -13.07 27.22
N LYS A 9 31.52 -13.42 28.20
CA LYS A 9 30.26 -14.13 27.97
C LYS A 9 29.13 -13.11 27.94
N SER A 10 28.36 -13.19 26.86
CA SER A 10 27.10 -12.49 26.62
C SER A 10 27.25 -11.06 26.09
N ASN A 11 27.44 -10.96 24.77
CA ASN A 11 26.55 -10.18 23.91
C ASN A 11 26.48 -10.89 22.56
N ASP A 12 26.10 -12.18 22.57
CA ASP A 12 25.33 -12.68 21.43
C ASP A 12 24.09 -11.80 21.41
N THR A 13 24.13 -10.79 20.55
CA THR A 13 22.92 -10.10 20.12
C THR A 13 22.12 -11.16 19.40
N GLU A 14 21.33 -11.91 20.17
CA GLU A 14 20.10 -12.50 19.69
C GLU A 14 19.42 -11.38 18.90
N LYS A 15 19.58 -11.40 17.58
CA LYS A 15 18.70 -10.68 16.68
C LYS A 15 17.35 -11.35 16.88
N LYS A 16 16.66 -10.89 17.92
CA LYS A 16 15.25 -11.09 18.14
C LYS A 16 14.64 -10.77 16.78
N ASN A 17 14.14 -11.79 16.09
CA ASN A 17 13.24 -11.59 14.97
C ASN A 17 11.96 -11.02 15.59
N GLU A 18 12.04 -9.79 16.07
CA GLU A 18 10.90 -8.93 16.21
C GLU A 18 10.36 -8.87 14.79
N VAL A 19 9.22 -9.53 14.57
CA VAL A 19 8.35 -9.17 13.46
C VAL A 19 7.97 -7.73 13.77
N GLU A 20 8.85 -6.83 13.37
CA GLU A 20 8.64 -5.40 13.42
C GLU A 20 7.31 -5.23 12.70
N ASN A 21 6.29 -4.84 13.48
CA ASN A 21 4.90 -4.87 13.06
C ASN A 21 4.83 -4.21 11.68
N MET A 22 4.73 -5.02 10.61
CA MET A 22 4.92 -4.56 9.24
C MET A 22 3.74 -3.66 8.93
N ARG A 23 3.90 -2.37 9.18
CA ARG A 23 2.84 -1.40 8.93
C ARG A 23 2.64 -1.35 7.44
N LEU A 24 1.37 -1.37 7.03
CA LEU A 24 1.02 -1.08 5.65
C LEU A 24 1.65 0.26 5.27
N VAL A 25 2.46 0.23 4.21
CA VAL A 25 3.02 1.44 3.62
C VAL A 25 1.89 2.21 2.92
N LYS A 26 1.98 3.54 2.93
CA LYS A 26 0.97 4.40 2.30
C LYS A 26 1.10 4.34 0.78
N PHE A 27 -0.02 4.52 0.08
CA PHE A 27 0.02 4.91 -1.33
C PHE A 27 0.53 6.35 -1.42
N ILE A 28 1.51 6.58 -2.27
CA ILE A 28 2.07 7.89 -2.58
C ILE A 28 1.86 8.19 -4.06
N GLY A 29 1.51 9.43 -4.38
CA GLY A 29 1.32 9.86 -5.76
C GLY A 29 2.61 9.75 -6.57
N ALA A 30 2.48 9.59 -7.89
CA ALA A 30 3.61 9.44 -8.81
C ALA A 30 4.51 10.68 -8.89
N GLU A 31 4.06 11.83 -8.40
CA GLU A 31 4.80 13.08 -8.27
C GLU A 31 5.92 13.03 -7.22
N HIS A 32 5.89 12.07 -6.30
CA HIS A 32 6.86 11.95 -5.20
C HIS A 32 7.93 10.88 -5.46
N GLN A 33 8.46 10.82 -6.67
CA GLN A 33 9.50 9.83 -7.06
C GLN A 33 10.75 9.86 -6.16
N HIS A 34 11.00 10.98 -5.48
CA HIS A 34 12.13 11.15 -4.55
C HIS A 34 11.81 10.74 -3.11
N GLN A 35 10.58 10.33 -2.79
CA GLN A 35 10.19 9.85 -1.49
C GLN A 35 10.26 8.31 -1.47
N PRO A 36 11.26 7.70 -0.81
CA PRO A 36 11.50 6.25 -0.91
C PRO A 36 10.50 5.40 -0.11
N GLN A 37 9.61 6.01 0.68
CA GLN A 37 8.74 5.31 1.61
C GLN A 37 7.27 5.40 1.17
N GLY A 38 6.83 4.46 0.35
CA GLY A 38 5.43 4.29 -0.05
C GLY A 38 5.27 3.44 -1.31
N ILE A 39 4.03 3.03 -1.60
CA ILE A 39 3.67 2.40 -2.87
C ILE A 39 3.30 3.51 -3.84
N HIS A 40 4.03 3.62 -4.95
CA HIS A 40 3.70 4.59 -5.99
C HIS A 40 2.39 4.17 -6.67
N PHE A 41 1.37 5.01 -6.55
CA PHE A 41 0.05 4.72 -7.08
C PHE A 41 -0.61 6.04 -7.48
N THR A 42 -0.93 6.20 -8.76
CA THR A 42 -1.49 7.48 -9.24
C THR A 42 -2.93 7.63 -8.74
N PHE A 43 -3.40 8.88 -8.74
CA PHE A 43 -4.80 9.15 -8.43
C PHE A 43 -5.75 8.47 -9.44
N ILE A 44 -5.35 8.40 -10.71
CA ILE A 44 -6.13 7.73 -11.76
C ILE A 44 -6.23 6.22 -11.48
N ASP A 45 -5.11 5.56 -11.19
CA ASP A 45 -5.10 4.12 -10.87
C ASP A 45 -5.96 3.81 -9.64
N TYR A 46 -5.98 4.73 -8.66
CA TYR A 46 -6.85 4.59 -7.48
C TYR A 46 -8.33 4.65 -7.83
N LEU A 47 -8.75 5.60 -8.67
CA LEU A 47 -10.15 5.70 -9.08
C LEU A 47 -10.57 4.48 -9.91
N GLU A 48 -9.71 3.96 -10.77
CA GLU A 48 -9.99 2.72 -11.52
C GLU A 48 -10.14 1.51 -10.61
N LEU A 49 -9.24 1.35 -9.63
CA LEU A 49 -9.33 0.28 -8.64
C LEU A 49 -10.64 0.37 -7.83
N VAL A 50 -11.03 1.58 -7.43
CA VAL A 50 -12.30 1.82 -6.72
C VAL A 50 -13.50 1.47 -7.62
N ASP A 51 -13.47 1.84 -8.89
CA ASP A 51 -14.54 1.52 -9.85
C ASP A 51 -14.68 0.00 -10.05
N TRP A 52 -13.58 -0.71 -10.27
CA TRP A 52 -13.58 -2.17 -10.43
C TRP A 52 -14.05 -2.90 -9.18
N THR A 53 -13.54 -2.52 -8.01
CA THR A 53 -13.94 -3.15 -6.75
C THR A 53 -15.39 -2.82 -6.40
N GLY A 54 -15.85 -1.60 -6.67
CA GLY A 54 -17.24 -1.20 -6.49
C GLY A 54 -18.21 -1.97 -7.38
N ARG A 55 -17.84 -2.26 -8.64
CA ARG A 55 -18.65 -3.06 -9.58
C ARG A 55 -18.74 -4.54 -9.20
N LEU A 56 -17.73 -5.06 -8.51
CA LEU A 56 -17.73 -6.44 -8.05
C LEU A 56 -18.53 -6.64 -6.76
N ILE A 57 -18.83 -5.57 -6.02
CA ILE A 57 -19.66 -5.63 -4.82
C ILE A 57 -21.09 -6.05 -5.21
N ARG A 58 -21.66 -6.98 -4.44
CA ARG A 58 -23.01 -7.49 -4.66
C ARG A 58 -24.04 -6.35 -4.64
N GLU A 59 -24.95 -6.38 -5.60
CA GLU A 59 -26.11 -5.48 -5.68
C GLU A 59 -26.83 -5.33 -4.33
N GLY A 60 -27.16 -4.07 -4.00
CA GLY A 60 -27.80 -3.69 -2.74
C GLY A 60 -26.86 -3.59 -1.54
N LYS A 61 -25.55 -3.79 -1.69
CA LYS A 61 -24.56 -3.49 -0.64
C LYS A 61 -24.05 -2.06 -0.77
N ARG A 62 -23.64 -1.49 0.37
CA ARG A 62 -23.04 -0.16 0.40
C ARG A 62 -21.72 -0.18 -0.40
N GLY A 63 -21.57 0.76 -1.32
CA GLY A 63 -20.42 0.82 -2.22
C GLY A 63 -20.57 -0.01 -3.50
N ALA A 64 -21.71 -0.68 -3.72
CA ALA A 64 -22.01 -1.30 -5.01
C ALA A 64 -22.12 -0.23 -6.10
N ILE A 65 -21.39 -0.43 -7.19
CA ILE A 65 -21.47 0.36 -8.41
C ILE A 65 -22.14 -0.50 -9.47
N SER A 66 -23.24 -0.03 -10.05
CA SER A 66 -23.93 -0.76 -11.11
C SER A 66 -23.04 -0.89 -12.35
N SER A 67 -22.98 -2.08 -12.94
CA SER A 67 -22.23 -2.33 -14.18
C SER A 67 -22.69 -1.50 -15.37
N GLN A 68 -23.93 -0.99 -15.34
CA GLN A 68 -24.51 -0.15 -16.38
C GLN A 68 -24.12 1.33 -16.22
N SER A 69 -23.57 1.73 -15.08
CA SER A 69 -23.09 3.09 -14.87
C SER A 69 -21.81 3.36 -15.67
N PRO A 70 -21.59 4.60 -16.17
CA PRO A 70 -20.31 5.00 -16.74
C PRO A 70 -19.16 4.75 -15.76
N THR A 71 -17.93 4.59 -16.27
CA THR A 71 -16.77 4.44 -15.38
C THR A 71 -16.62 5.66 -14.47
N LEU A 72 -16.04 5.46 -13.29
CA LEU A 72 -15.81 6.55 -12.34
C LEU A 72 -15.04 7.71 -12.97
N LEU A 73 -14.02 7.43 -13.79
CA LEU A 73 -13.29 8.45 -14.53
C LEU A 73 -14.20 9.23 -15.49
N THR A 74 -15.05 8.52 -16.26
CA THR A 74 -16.07 9.12 -17.17
C THR A 74 -17.00 10.07 -16.44
N SER A 75 -17.50 9.63 -15.29
CA SER A 75 -18.43 10.41 -14.48
C SER A 75 -17.79 11.67 -13.89
N LEU A 76 -16.47 11.66 -13.71
CA LEU A 76 -15.69 12.78 -13.19
C LEU A 76 -15.08 13.66 -14.29
N GLY A 77 -15.20 13.28 -15.57
CA GLY A 77 -14.57 13.98 -16.69
C GLY A 77 -13.02 13.91 -16.66
N LEU A 78 -12.48 12.82 -16.11
CA LEU A 78 -11.03 12.56 -15.96
C LEU A 78 -10.49 11.49 -16.92
N ASN A 79 -11.38 10.87 -17.66
CA ASN A 79 -11.10 10.09 -18.86
C ASN A 79 -10.36 10.98 -19.85
N ASN A 80 -9.10 10.62 -20.12
CA ASN A 80 -8.21 11.33 -21.01
C ASN A 80 -8.74 11.30 -22.45
N ASP A 81 -9.64 12.22 -22.77
CA ASP A 81 -9.98 12.61 -24.14
C ASP A 81 -9.07 13.78 -24.57
N THR A 82 -7.76 13.55 -24.57
CA THR A 82 -6.75 14.42 -25.21
C THR A 82 -5.50 13.63 -25.55
#